data_AF-A0A965V1U9-F1
#
_entry.id   AF-A0A965V1U9-F1
#
_cell.length_a   1.000
_cell.length_b   1.000
_cell.length_c   1.000
_cell.angle_alpha   90.00
_cell.angle_beta   90.00
_cell.angle_gamma   90.00
#
_symmetry.space_group_name_H-M   'P 1'
#
loop_
_entity.id
_entity.type
_entity.pdbx_description
1 polymer ?
#
loop_
_entity_poly.entity_id
_entity_poly.type
_entity_poly.pdbx_seq_one_letter_code
_entity_poly.pdbx_strand_id
1 'polypeptide(L)' 'MFERPNEGKSACVISINFGDVDFEESVQEIKELVLSADMKIVSTVNIKRSAP' A
#
# COMPACT_ATOMS: atom_id res chain seq x y z
N MET A 1 15.77 -20.09 -11.00
CA MET A 1 15.16 -19.86 -9.67
C MET A 1 14.23 -18.68 -9.82
N PHE A 2 12.95 -18.93 -10.10
CA PHE A 2 11.91 -17.90 -10.03
C PHE A 2 11.01 -18.32 -8.89
N GLU A 3 11.50 -18.20 -7.66
CA GLU A 3 10.63 -18.35 -6.51
C GLU A 3 9.60 -17.23 -6.60
N ARG A 4 8.33 -17.62 -6.78
CA ARG A 4 7.26 -16.68 -6.56
C ARG A 4 7.31 -16.31 -5.08
N PRO A 5 7.27 -15.01 -4.73
CA PRO A 5 7.07 -14.62 -3.34
C PRO A 5 5.91 -15.42 -2.78
N ASN A 6 6.09 -16.03 -1.60
CA ASN A 6 5.02 -16.79 -0.94
C ASN A 6 3.74 -15.95 -0.89
N GLU A 7 2.59 -16.60 -1.08
CA GLU A 7 1.25 -16.00 -0.98
C GLU A 7 1.03 -15.46 0.44
N GLY A 8 1.40 -14.18 0.64
CA GLY A 8 1.14 -13.46 1.88
C GLY A 8 -0.35 -13.18 1.97
N LYS A 9 -1.08 -13.94 2.80
CA LYS A 9 -2.53 -13.73 3.00
C LYS A 9 -2.89 -12.41 3.68
N SER A 10 -1.90 -11.61 4.08
CA SER A 10 -2.13 -10.35 4.79
C SER A 10 -1.01 -9.33 4.52
N ALA A 11 -1.38 -8.06 4.45
CA ALA A 11 -0.47 -6.94 4.21
C ALA A 11 -0.84 -5.72 5.07
N CYS A 12 0.17 -4.93 5.44
CA CYS A 12 -0.01 -3.57 5.93
C CYS A 12 0.32 -2.61 4.79
N VAL A 13 -0.60 -1.71 4.46
CA VAL A 13 -0.39 -0.68 3.45
C VAL A 13 0.20 0.55 4.15
N ILE A 14 1.42 0.93 3.78
CA ILE A 14 2.11 2.09 4.36
C ILE A 14 2.37 3.09 3.24
N SER A 15 1.82 4.30 3.39
CA SER A 15 1.94 5.38 2.42
C SER A 15 2.48 6.64 3.08
N ILE A 16 3.43 7.31 2.43
CA ILE A 16 4.04 8.54 2.93
C ILE A 16 3.72 9.67 1.95
N ASN A 17 2.98 10.67 2.43
CA ASN A 17 2.62 11.87 1.70
C ASN A 17 3.70 12.94 1.86
N PHE A 18 4.30 13.36 0.75
CA PHE A 18 5.29 14.45 0.68
C PHE A 18 4.73 15.80 0.22
N GLY A 19 3.40 15.99 0.29
CA GLY A 19 2.69 17.16 -0.24
C GLY A 19 2.00 16.90 -1.57
N ASP A 20 1.74 15.63 -1.90
CA ASP A 20 1.02 15.24 -3.11
C ASP A 20 -0.47 15.59 -2.98
N VAL A 21 -1.02 16.17 -4.04
CA VAL A 21 -2.41 16.64 -4.13
C VAL A 21 -3.36 15.45 -4.26
N ASP A 22 -2.94 14.39 -4.95
CA ASP A 22 -3.77 13.23 -5.27
C ASP A 22 -3.45 12.04 -4.34
N PHE A 23 -2.76 12.29 -3.23
CA PHE A 23 -2.30 11.25 -2.30
C PHE A 23 -3.41 10.30 -1.84
N GLU A 24 -4.59 10.84 -1.51
CA GLU A 24 -5.71 10.02 -1.05
C GLU A 24 -6.23 9.09 -2.14
N GLU A 25 -6.26 9.54 -3.40
CA GLU A 25 -6.63 8.72 -4.56
C GLU A 25 -5.59 7.61 -4.78
N SER A 26 -4.31 7.96 -4.79
CA SER A 26 -3.22 6.99 -4.92
C SER A 26 -3.23 5.93 -3.80
N VAL A 27 -3.58 6.31 -2.57
CA VAL A 27 -3.74 5.35 -1.46
C VAL A 27 -4.88 4.38 -1.74
N GLN A 28 -5.99 4.83 -2.33
CA GLN A 28 -7.10 3.95 -2.67
C GLN A 28 -6.72 2.99 -3.80
N GLU A 29 -6.07 3.48 -4.86
CA GLU A 29 -5.59 2.63 -5.95
C GLU A 29 -4.66 1.52 -5.43
N ILE A 30 -3.73 1.85 -4.53
CA ILE A 30 -2.83 0.85 -3.93
C ILE A 30 -3.63 -0.18 -3.13
N LYS A 31 -4.65 0.22 -2.38
CA LYS A 31 -5.49 -0.73 -1.65
C LYS A 31 -6.23 -1.66 -2.59
N GLU A 32 -6.76 -1.17 -3.70
CA GLU A 32 -7.41 -1.98 -4.72
C GLU A 32 -6.45 -3.01 -5.33
N LEU A 33 -5.21 -2.60 -5.63
CA LEU A 33 -4.18 -3.51 -6.12
C LEU A 33 -3.88 -4.63 -5.11
N VAL A 34 -3.73 -4.29 -3.82
CA VAL A 34 -3.50 -5.28 -2.75
C VAL A 34 -4.67 -6.26 -2.63
N LEU A 35 -5.91 -5.76 -2.69
CA LEU A 35 -7.10 -6.61 -2.66
C LEU A 35 -7.18 -7.52 -3.89
N SER A 36 -6.83 -7.02 -5.07
CA SER A 36 -6.80 -7.80 -6.32
C SER A 36 -5.73 -8.90 -6.34
N ALA A 37 -4.68 -8.74 -5.53
CA ALA A 37 -3.64 -9.73 -5.31
C ALA A 37 -4.03 -10.82 -4.30
N ASP A 38 -5.30 -10.91 -3.92
CA ASP A 38 -5.85 -11.82 -2.90
C ASP A 38 -5.20 -11.67 -1.51
N MET A 39 -4.77 -10.44 -1.19
CA MET A 39 -4.18 -10.12 0.12
C MET A 39 -5.20 -9.43 1.03
N LYS A 40 -5.20 -9.80 2.31
CA LYS A 40 -5.99 -9.10 3.34
C LYS A 40 -5.24 -7.87 3.87
N ILE A 41 -5.81 -6.68 3.74
CA ILE A 41 -5.26 -5.51 4.40
C ILE A 41 -5.56 -5.58 5.90
N VAL A 42 -4.52 -5.69 6.74
CA VAL A 42 -4.67 -5.75 8.21
C VAL A 42 -4.51 -4.38 8.87
N SER A 43 -3.87 -3.44 8.19
CA SER A 43 -3.70 -2.06 8.66
C SER A 43 -3.34 -1.14 7.49
N THR A 44 -3.72 0.13 7.58
CA THR A 44 -3.26 1.20 6.70
C THR A 44 -2.61 2.29 7.53
N VAL A 45 -1.38 2.67 7.17
CA VAL A 45 -0.62 3.71 7.85
C VAL A 45 -0.30 4.80 6.83
N ASN A 46 -0.93 5.96 7.00
CA ASN A 46 -0.69 7.14 6.16
C ASN A 46 0.09 8.17 6.98
N ILE A 47 1.27 8.54 6.50
CA ILE A 47 2.17 9.48 7.18
C ILE A 47 2.31 10.72 6.31
N LYS A 48 2.35 11.92 6.89
CA LYS A 48 2.69 13.15 6.17
C LYS A 48 4.06 13.64 6.59
N ARG A 49 4.95 13.91 5.63
CA ARG A 49 6.29 14.46 5.85
C ARG A 49 6.57 15.58 4.85
N SER A 50 7.36 16.57 5.24
CA SER A 50 7.79 17.65 4.34
C SER A 50 9.04 17.28 3.51
N ALA A 51 9.75 16.21 3.88
CA ALA A 51 10.96 15.73 3.21
C ALA A 51 11.15 14.21 3.42
N PRO A 52 11.82 13.50 2.49
CA PRO A 52 12.12 12.06 2.56
C PRO A 52 12.81 11.60 3.85
#